data_AF-A0A7Y8JZ55-F1
#
_entry.id   AF-A0A7Y8JZ55-F1
#
_cell.length_a   1.000
_cell.length_b   1.000
_cell.length_c   1.000
_cell.angle_alpha   90.00
_cell.angle_beta   90.00
_cell.angle_gamma   90.00
#
_symmetry.space_group_name_H-M   'P 1'
#
loop_
_entity.id
_entity.type
_entity.pdbx_description
1 polymer ?
#
loop_
_entity_poly.entity_id
_entity_poly.type
_entity_poly.pdbx_seq_one_letter_code
_entity_poly.pdbx_strand_id
1 'polypeptide(L)'
;VVAAPDYLKRCGTPLHLGELARHQCLPFVMPSSGRVGHWLFRDGEREIDWAPAAGIEVTDDVLGIVSLAEHGLGLCQTYEFIVRERLANGRLVKLLEPWSGRTRPFSLI
;
A
#
# COMPACT_ATOMS: atom_id res chain seq x y z
N VAL A 1 1.94 -4.36 -2.22
CA VAL A 1 1.10 -3.88 -1.10
C VAL A 1 1.59 -4.56 0.17
N VAL A 2 1.51 -3.91 1.32
CA VAL A 2 1.95 -4.50 2.60
C VAL A 2 0.94 -4.22 3.72
N ALA A 3 0.90 -5.10 4.72
CA ALA A 3 0.15 -4.93 5.96
C ALA A 3 0.82 -5.67 7.11
N ALA A 4 0.51 -5.32 8.36
CA ALA A 4 0.96 -6.08 9.51
C ALA A 4 0.24 -7.44 9.62
N PRO A 5 0.90 -8.51 10.10
CA PRO A 5 0.27 -9.80 10.35
C PRO A 5 -0.98 -9.70 11.22
N ASP A 6 -0.97 -8.83 12.24
CA ASP A 6 -2.09 -8.70 13.18
C ASP A 6 -3.32 -8.03 12.55
N TYR A 7 -3.12 -7.15 11.55
CA TYR A 7 -4.23 -6.65 10.74
C TYR A 7 -4.87 -7.80 9.95
N LEU A 8 -4.05 -8.64 9.31
CA LEU A 8 -4.53 -9.76 8.50
C LEU A 8 -5.25 -10.83 9.32
N LYS A 9 -4.81 -11.08 10.57
CA LYS A 9 -5.52 -11.97 11.50
C LYS A 9 -6.93 -11.46 11.83
N ARG A 10 -7.10 -10.13 11.94
CA ARG A 10 -8.38 -9.49 12.30
C ARG A 10 -9.32 -9.28 11.12
N CYS A 11 -8.78 -8.89 9.97
CA CYS A 11 -9.55 -8.43 8.82
C CYS A 11 -9.52 -9.40 7.63
N GLY A 12 -8.75 -10.48 7.72
CA GLY A 12 -8.50 -11.39 6.61
C GLY A 12 -7.36 -10.92 5.70
N THR A 13 -6.94 -11.80 4.80
CA THR A 13 -5.88 -11.51 3.81
C THR A 13 -6.50 -11.35 2.43
N PRO A 14 -6.35 -10.19 1.75
CA PRO A 14 -6.89 -10.02 0.42
C PRO A 14 -6.11 -10.88 -0.58
N LEU A 15 -6.84 -11.71 -1.32
CA LEU A 15 -6.29 -12.59 -2.35
C LEU A 15 -6.42 -11.99 -3.76
N HIS A 16 -7.28 -10.98 -3.95
CA HIS A 16 -7.53 -10.34 -5.24
C HIS A 16 -7.69 -8.82 -5.11
N LEU A 17 -7.44 -8.06 -6.18
CA LEU A 17 -7.60 -6.60 -6.20
C LEU A 17 -9.01 -6.14 -5.79
N GLY A 18 -10.06 -6.88 -6.17
CA GLY A 18 -11.44 -6.55 -5.83
C GLY A 18 -11.74 -6.60 -4.32
N GLU A 19 -10.93 -7.33 -3.55
CA GLU A 19 -11.10 -7.43 -2.10
C GLU A 19 -10.56 -6.20 -1.37
N LEU A 20 -9.69 -5.40 -2.01
CA LEU A 20 -9.15 -4.16 -1.41
C LEU A 20 -10.23 -3.19 -0.97
N ALA A 21 -11.39 -3.17 -1.65
CA ALA A 21 -12.53 -2.33 -1.28
C ALA A 21 -13.14 -2.69 0.10
N ARG A 22 -12.86 -3.88 0.63
CA ARG A 22 -13.32 -4.35 1.94
C ARG A 22 -12.30 -4.07 3.06
N HIS A 23 -11.14 -3.54 2.70
CA HIS A 23 -10.07 -3.30 3.64
C HIS A 23 -9.78 -1.81 3.84
N GLN A 24 -9.17 -1.51 4.99
CA GLN A 24 -8.68 -0.17 5.28
C GLN A 24 -7.43 0.09 4.44
N CYS A 25 -7.57 0.90 3.40
CA CYS A 25 -6.45 1.33 2.58
C CYS A 25 -5.90 2.65 3.11
N LEU A 26 -4.57 2.75 3.17
CA LEU A 26 -3.82 3.90 3.64
C LEU A 26 -3.11 4.54 2.43
N PRO A 27 -3.81 5.38 1.65
CA PRO A 27 -3.19 6.09 0.54
C PRO A 27 -2.21 7.13 1.02
N PHE A 28 -1.15 7.31 0.23
CA PHE A 28 -0.36 8.54 0.31
C PHE A 28 -1.12 9.67 -0.40
N VAL A 29 -1.35 10.77 0.31
CA VAL A 29 -1.94 11.98 -0.29
C VAL A 29 -0.81 12.89 -0.76
N MET A 30 -0.85 13.31 -2.03
CA MET A 30 0.21 14.16 -2.59
C MET A 30 0.15 15.57 -1.98
N PRO A 31 1.20 16.05 -1.30
CA PRO A 31 1.19 17.35 -0.62
C PRO A 31 0.88 18.53 -1.55
N SER A 32 1.35 18.46 -2.80
CA SER A 32 1.19 19.54 -3.78
C SER A 32 -0.23 19.70 -4.34
N SER A 33 -1.06 18.65 -4.26
CA SER A 33 -2.38 18.64 -4.92
C SER A 33 -3.52 18.18 -4.04
N GLY A 34 -3.25 17.65 -2.85
CA GLY A 34 -4.26 17.03 -1.98
C GLY A 34 -4.89 15.77 -2.58
N ARG A 35 -4.39 15.27 -3.71
CA ARG A 35 -4.96 14.11 -4.40
C ARG A 35 -4.45 12.82 -3.77
N VAL A 36 -5.39 11.90 -3.55
CA VAL A 36 -5.10 10.50 -3.19
C VAL A 36 -4.24 9.86 -4.29
N GLY A 37 -3.06 9.36 -3.90
CA GLY A 37 -2.18 8.62 -4.79
C GLY A 37 -2.80 7.29 -5.21
N HIS A 38 -2.94 7.09 -6.51
CA HIS A 38 -3.41 5.81 -7.05
C HIS A 38 -2.41 4.70 -6.74
N TRP A 39 -2.93 3.56 -6.32
CA TRP A 39 -2.14 2.34 -6.22
C TRP A 39 -1.95 1.76 -7.61
N LEU A 40 -0.71 1.42 -7.93
CA LEU A 40 -0.33 0.92 -9.23
C LEU A 40 -0.27 -0.60 -9.20
N PHE A 41 -1.01 -1.23 -10.09
CA PHE A 41 -1.03 -2.67 -10.26
C PHE A 41 -0.79 -3.03 -11.73
N ARG A 42 -0.40 -4.28 -11.95
CA ARG A 42 -0.25 -4.87 -13.28
C ARG A 42 -0.90 -6.24 -13.31
N ASP A 43 -1.81 -6.49 -14.23
CA ASP A 43 -2.46 -7.78 -14.45
C ASP A 43 -2.08 -8.30 -15.85
N GLY A 44 -1.05 -9.14 -15.92
CA GLY A 44 -0.38 -9.49 -17.18
C GLY A 44 0.24 -8.25 -17.85
N GLU A 45 -0.21 -7.91 -19.06
CA GLU A 45 0.21 -6.70 -19.79
C GLU A 45 -0.63 -5.46 -19.44
N ARG A 46 -1.69 -5.63 -18.65
CA ARG A 46 -2.61 -4.54 -18.32
C ARG A 46 -2.12 -3.75 -17.11
N GLU A 47 -1.85 -2.47 -17.32
CA GLU A 47 -1.65 -1.53 -16.23
C GLU A 47 -2.98 -1.12 -15.59
N ILE A 48 -3.01 -1.08 -14.26
CA ILE A 48 -4.20 -0.72 -13.48
C ILE A 48 -3.83 0.39 -12.50
N ASP A 49 -4.57 1.50 -12.61
CA ASP A 49 -4.57 2.62 -11.67
C ASP A 49 -5.77 2.45 -10.73
N TRP A 50 -5.53 2.01 -9.50
CA TRP A 50 -6.58 1.77 -8.53
C TRP A 50 -6.60 2.86 -7.46
N ALA A 51 -7.74 3.54 -7.31
CA ALA A 51 -7.92 4.58 -6.29
C ALA A 51 -8.53 3.96 -5.02
N PRO A 52 -7.80 3.94 -3.88
CA PRO A 52 -8.38 3.54 -2.61
C PRO A 52 -9.46 4.51 -2.14
N ALA A 53 -10.55 3.98 -1.59
CA ALA A 53 -11.44 4.75 -0.75
C ALA A 53 -10.69 5.08 0.56
N ALA A 54 -10.41 6.36 0.80
CA ALA A 54 -9.65 6.78 1.96
C ALA A 54 -10.59 6.88 3.18
N GLY A 55 -10.48 5.93 4.12
CA GLY A 55 -11.11 6.07 5.44
C GLY A 55 -10.20 6.78 6.47
N ILE A 56 -8.89 6.76 6.23
CA ILE A 56 -7.85 7.40 7.02
C ILE A 56 -6.85 7.99 6.02
N GLU A 57 -6.61 9.30 6.13
CA GLU A 57 -5.68 10.03 5.27
C GLU A 57 -4.46 10.45 6.09
N VAL A 58 -3.27 10.18 5.55
CA VAL A 58 -2.02 10.73 6.05
C VAL A 58 -1.51 11.72 5.03
N THR A 59 -1.41 12.98 5.46
CA THR A 59 -0.80 14.04 4.68
C THR A 59 0.67 14.17 5.05
N ASP A 60 1.48 14.64 4.11
CA ASP A 60 2.86 15.14 4.33
C ASP A 60 3.92 14.14 4.83
N ASP A 61 3.57 12.88 5.16
CA ASP A 61 4.54 11.87 5.58
C ASP A 61 4.28 10.47 5.00
N VAL A 62 5.13 10.06 4.05
CA VAL A 62 5.14 8.70 3.47
C VAL A 62 5.50 7.63 4.51
N LEU A 63 6.33 7.94 5.50
CA LEU A 63 6.65 7.01 6.59
C LEU A 63 5.48 6.88 7.57
N GLY A 64 4.62 7.89 7.64
CA GLY A 64 3.36 7.84 8.39
C GLY A 64 2.48 6.66 7.96
N ILE A 65 2.18 6.52 6.66
CA ILE A 65 1.34 5.40 6.17
C ILE A 65 1.97 4.03 6.43
N VAL A 66 3.30 3.93 6.39
CA VAL A 66 4.01 2.67 6.68
C VAL A 66 3.92 2.33 8.15
N SER A 67 4.09 3.32 9.02
CA SER A 67 4.00 3.16 10.47
C SER A 67 2.59 2.74 10.89
N LEU A 68 1.53 3.34 10.30
CA LEU A 68 0.15 2.94 10.55
C LEU A 68 -0.12 1.50 10.06
N ALA A 69 0.39 1.12 8.89
CA ALA A 69 0.26 -0.25 8.38
C ALA A 69 0.98 -1.27 9.30
N GLU A 70 2.16 -0.92 9.82
CA GLU A 70 2.94 -1.73 10.77
C GLU A 70 2.23 -1.92 12.11
N HIS A 71 1.49 -0.92 12.59
CA HIS A 71 0.67 -1.00 13.79
C HIS A 71 -0.73 -1.59 13.53
N GLY A 72 -0.97 -2.12 12.33
CA GLY A 72 -2.16 -2.88 12.00
C GLY A 72 -3.42 -2.04 11.74
N LEU A 73 -3.26 -0.80 11.28
CA LEU A 73 -4.40 0.07 10.94
C LEU A 73 -4.88 -0.13 9.50
N GLY A 74 -4.13 -0.83 8.64
CA GLY A 74 -4.57 -1.07 7.27
C GLY A 74 -3.46 -1.56 6.35
N LEU A 75 -3.74 -1.47 5.05
CA LEU A 75 -2.81 -1.80 3.98
C LEU A 75 -2.24 -0.53 3.38
N CYS A 76 -0.97 -0.55 2.98
CA CYS A 76 -0.38 0.52 2.20
C CYS A 76 0.34 -0.02 0.96
N GLN A 77 0.41 0.81 -0.08
CA GLN A 77 1.29 0.58 -1.22
C GLN A 77 2.44 1.59 -1.16
N THR A 78 3.67 1.06 -1.11
CA THR A 78 4.88 1.85 -1.02
C THR A 78 6.03 1.11 -1.70
N TYR A 79 7.18 1.77 -1.84
CA TYR A 79 8.37 1.17 -2.42
C TYR A 79 8.98 0.12 -1.49
N GLU A 80 9.47 -0.97 -2.08
CA GLU A 80 10.06 -2.07 -1.31
C GLU A 80 11.26 -1.64 -0.44
N PHE A 81 12.09 -0.72 -0.94
CA PHE A 81 13.25 -0.25 -0.17
C PHE A 81 12.85 0.46 1.14
N ILE A 82 11.65 1.04 1.22
CA ILE A 82 11.13 1.72 2.43
C ILE A 82 10.75 0.70 3.51
N VAL A 83 10.27 -0.48 3.10
CA VAL A 83 9.71 -1.51 4.01
C VAL A 83 10.58 -2.75 4.15
N ARG A 84 11.74 -2.80 3.48
CA ARG A 84 12.62 -3.97 3.43
C ARG A 84 12.92 -4.57 4.81
N GLU A 85 13.32 -3.74 5.77
CA GLU A 85 13.65 -4.20 7.13
C GLU A 85 12.41 -4.70 7.89
N ARG A 86 11.27 -4.04 7.70
CA ARG A 86 9.99 -4.43 8.33
C ARG A 86 9.49 -5.76 7.78
N LEU A 87 9.69 -6.01 6.49
CA LEU A 87 9.41 -7.30 5.85
C LEU A 87 10.36 -8.39 6.38
N ALA A 88 11.67 -8.11 6.44
CA ALA A 88 12.67 -9.07 6.92
C ALA A 88 12.41 -9.51 8.37
N ASN A 89 11.97 -8.58 9.23
CA ASN A 89 11.66 -8.86 10.63
C ASN A 89 10.22 -9.35 10.85
N GLY A 90 9.45 -9.62 9.79
CA GLY A 90 8.08 -10.13 9.88
C GLY A 90 7.05 -9.14 10.44
N ARG A 91 7.42 -7.86 10.61
CA ARG A 91 6.51 -6.78 11.07
C ARG A 91 5.49 -6.40 10.01
N LEU A 92 5.86 -6.58 8.74
CA LEU A 92 4.98 -6.42 7.59
C LEU A 92 5.02 -7.68 6.72
N VAL A 93 3.95 -7.93 5.98
CA VAL A 93 3.84 -9.02 5.00
C VAL A 93 3.49 -8.43 3.64
N LYS A 94 4.12 -8.93 2.57
CA LYS A 94 3.78 -8.58 1.19
C LYS A 94 2.48 -9.25 0.76
N LEU A 95 1.66 -8.50 0.03
CA LEU A 95 0.34 -8.91 -0.45
C LEU A 95 0.19 -8.58 -1.92
N LEU A 96 -0.69 -9.32 -2.60
CA LEU A 96 -1.09 -9.10 -3.99
C LEU A 96 0.12 -9.12 -4.94
N GLU A 97 1.10 -9.98 -4.66
CA GLU A 97 2.31 -10.16 -5.46
C GLU A 97 2.03 -10.49 -6.94
N PRO A 98 0.99 -11.27 -7.30
CA PRO A 98 0.63 -11.50 -8.70
C PRO A 98 0.31 -10.22 -9.48
N TRP A 99 -0.12 -9.15 -8.79
CA TRP A 99 -0.45 -7.86 -9.41
C TRP A 99 0.66 -6.82 -9.30
N SER A 100 1.86 -7.24 -8.89
CA SER A 100 3.02 -6.36 -8.74
C SER A 100 3.78 -6.12 -10.07
N GLY A 101 4.80 -5.26 -10.02
CA GLY A 101 5.71 -5.04 -11.16
C GLY A 101 5.44 -3.78 -11.97
N ARG A 102 4.39 -3.01 -11.67
CA ARG A 102 4.24 -1.64 -12.17
C ARG A 102 5.07 -0.69 -11.32
N THR A 103 5.92 0.12 -11.93
CA THR A 103 6.82 1.05 -11.24
C THR A 103 6.48 2.49 -11.58
N ARG A 104 6.56 3.39 -10.60
CA ARG A 104 6.64 4.84 -10.86
C ARG A 104 8.11 5.20 -11.09
N PRO A 105 8.45 5.94 -12.16
CA PRO A 105 9.78 6.51 -12.26
C PRO A 105 9.99 7.48 -11.09
N PHE A 106 11.16 7.42 -10.46
CA PHE A 106 11.64 8.46 -9.56
C PHE A 106 12.82 9.16 -10.27
N SER A 107 12.87 10.48 -10.17
CA SER A 107 13.94 11.27 -10.79
C SER A 107 14.82 11.87 -9.70
N LEU A 108 16.13 11.86 -9.94
CA LEU A 108 17.08 12.72 -9.23
C LEU A 108 17.21 14.00 -10.07
N ILE A 109 16.91 15.15 -9.46
CA ILE A 109 17.04 16.47 -10.09
C ILE A 109 18.24 17.17 -9.46
#